data_AF-A0A535N3S4-F1
#
_entry.id   AF-A0A535N3S4-F1
#
_cell.length_a   1.000
_cell.length_b   1.000
_cell.length_c   1.000
_cell.angle_alpha   90.00
_cell.angle_beta   90.00
_cell.angle_gamma   90.00
#
_symmetry.space_group_name_H-M   'P 1'
#
loop_
_entity.id
_entity.type
_entity.pdbx_description
1 polymer ?
#
loop_
_entity_poly.entity_id
_entity_poly.type
_entity_poly.pdbx_seq_one_letter_code
_entity_poly.pdbx_strand_id
1 'polypeptide(L)'
;MPVARLRADGHALQILRHDTRRPRGAGISWPLPASADLGTRIRVISQLQREIGNAQVQRLLEAADGGSVASLQKAPDGGAVATPTPTAADAGVKQDPAADAKALLEEVLKTNKDYAAWVLKAHDQGFVTFSSGMGTEDQLKKLKDGTKIGSVDPGQSDVLGSLEIMHEIAKGPIGRWVAKPDGAKPTITVGSMVRTGESAGPHGKGAAIDVNQGDFDGNANDVITVLGDLDKGSYGIGLPFQGDFFPADKNIATLEADEAKKPAPGEISGALKKFTQHTYKATYDAKTKAWTETIDGAGGASALLKSDDLKKQLKKMRDAGSTLMIFPDNDNHLHLDSR
;
A
#
# COMPACT_ATOMS: atom_id res chain seq x y z
N MET A 1 -24.12 -13.21 -1.55
CA MET A 1 -23.06 -12.90 -2.54
C MET A 1 -23.66 -11.92 -3.55
N PRO A 2 -23.32 -10.61 -3.54
CA PRO A 2 -23.75 -9.72 -4.61
C PRO A 2 -22.99 -10.08 -5.90
N VAL A 3 -23.74 -10.32 -6.98
CA VAL A 3 -23.19 -10.64 -8.29
C VAL A 3 -23.06 -9.34 -9.07
N ALA A 4 -21.83 -8.91 -9.35
CA ALA A 4 -21.60 -7.84 -10.32
C ALA A 4 -21.82 -8.40 -11.73
N ARG A 5 -22.82 -7.89 -12.47
CA ARG A 5 -22.95 -8.13 -13.91
C ARG A 5 -22.51 -6.86 -14.65
N LEU A 6 -21.46 -6.99 -15.45
CA LEU A 6 -21.12 -6.01 -16.48
C LEU A 6 -22.28 -5.94 -17.49
N ARG A 7 -22.83 -4.75 -17.72
CA ARG A 7 -23.67 -4.51 -18.89
C ARG A 7 -22.80 -4.35 -20.14
N ALA A 8 -23.35 -4.74 -21.28
CA ALA A 8 -22.66 -4.79 -22.57
C ALA A 8 -22.31 -3.41 -23.17
N ASP A 9 -22.63 -2.31 -22.50
CA ASP A 9 -22.47 -0.93 -22.96
C ASP A 9 -21.28 -0.18 -22.33
N GLY A 10 -20.42 -0.87 -21.56
CA GLY A 10 -19.06 -0.39 -21.23
C GLY A 10 -18.94 0.84 -20.32
N HIS A 11 -20.03 1.51 -19.98
CA HIS A 11 -19.99 2.78 -19.24
C HIS A 11 -21.11 2.91 -18.20
N ALA A 12 -21.11 2.03 -17.19
CA ALA A 12 -21.58 2.34 -15.82
C ALA A 12 -21.59 1.07 -14.96
N LEU A 13 -20.88 1.10 -13.83
CA LEU A 13 -21.06 0.14 -12.75
C LEU A 13 -22.23 0.60 -11.88
N GLN A 14 -23.44 0.13 -12.18
CA GLN A 14 -24.56 0.23 -11.22
C GLN A 14 -24.49 -0.96 -10.26
N ILE A 15 -24.11 -0.70 -9.02
CA ILE A 15 -24.24 -1.67 -7.93
C ILE A 15 -25.73 -1.75 -7.55
N LEU A 16 -26.45 -2.69 -8.17
CA LEU A 16 -27.80 -3.04 -7.74
C LEU A 16 -27.72 -3.84 -6.43
N ARG A 17 -27.88 -3.17 -5.29
CA ARG A 17 -28.31 -3.83 -4.06
C ARG A 17 -29.83 -3.75 -3.98
N HIS A 18 -30.48 -4.91 -3.95
CA HIS A 18 -31.83 -5.02 -3.43
C HIS A 18 -31.78 -4.74 -1.91
N ASP A 19 -32.69 -3.88 -1.46
CA ASP A 19 -33.03 -3.52 -0.09
C ASP A 19 -32.17 -2.53 0.71
N THR A 20 -32.66 -1.29 0.62
CA THR A 20 -32.93 -0.32 1.70
C THR A 20 -31.79 0.50 2.32
N ARG A 21 -31.90 1.82 2.05
CA ARG A 21 -31.23 3.01 2.62
C ARG A 21 -29.86 3.37 2.04
N ARG A 22 -29.88 4.29 1.06
CA ARG A 22 -28.72 5.09 0.64
C ARG A 22 -28.14 5.84 1.85
N PRO A 23 -26.85 5.67 2.20
CA PRO A 23 -26.15 6.61 3.07
C PRO A 23 -26.07 7.97 2.38
N ARG A 24 -26.36 9.06 3.11
CA ARG A 24 -26.12 10.43 2.61
C ARG A 24 -24.61 10.61 2.37
N GLY A 25 -24.24 10.94 1.14
CA GLY A 25 -22.85 11.15 0.72
C GLY A 25 -22.41 10.32 -0.50
N ALA A 26 -23.17 9.30 -0.90
CA ALA A 26 -22.87 8.42 -2.05
C ALA A 26 -23.14 9.08 -3.43
N GLY A 27 -22.81 10.36 -3.58
CA GLY A 27 -23.10 11.16 -4.77
C GLY A 27 -22.02 11.14 -5.85
N ILE A 28 -20.93 10.39 -5.67
CA ILE A 28 -19.81 10.41 -6.60
C ILE A 28 -19.73 9.07 -7.33
N SER A 29 -20.16 9.09 -8.59
CA SER A 29 -20.04 7.95 -9.50
C SER A 29 -18.59 7.76 -9.93
N TRP A 30 -18.14 6.50 -10.01
CA TRP A 30 -16.93 6.13 -10.73
C TRP A 30 -17.26 5.97 -12.24
N PRO A 31 -16.40 6.40 -13.17
CA PRO A 31 -15.09 7.05 -12.96
C PRO A 31 -15.22 8.49 -12.44
N LEU A 32 -14.22 8.92 -11.65
CA LEU A 32 -14.14 10.30 -11.18
C LEU A 32 -13.86 11.27 -12.34
N PRO A 33 -14.42 12.49 -12.32
CA PRO A 33 -14.02 13.52 -13.27
C PRO A 33 -12.54 13.83 -13.11
N ALA A 34 -11.85 14.12 -14.22
CA ALA A 34 -10.43 14.45 -14.24
C ALA A 34 -10.08 15.64 -13.32
N SER A 35 -11.04 16.52 -13.02
CA SER A 35 -10.92 17.68 -12.14
C SER A 35 -11.10 17.38 -10.64
N ALA A 36 -11.35 16.13 -10.24
CA ALA A 36 -11.49 15.79 -8.83
C ALA A 36 -10.18 16.07 -8.06
N ASP A 37 -10.29 16.74 -6.91
CA ASP A 37 -9.14 17.03 -6.05
C ASP A 37 -8.55 15.74 -5.43
N LEU A 38 -7.29 15.83 -5.01
CA LEU A 38 -6.54 14.70 -4.46
C LEU A 38 -7.22 14.09 -3.22
N GLY A 39 -7.79 14.91 -2.34
CA GLY A 39 -8.49 14.42 -1.14
C GLY A 39 -9.77 13.67 -1.45
N THR A 40 -10.50 14.07 -2.49
CA THR A 40 -11.68 13.35 -3.00
C THR A 40 -11.29 12.04 -3.69
N ARG A 41 -10.22 12.04 -4.49
CA ARG A 41 -9.69 10.82 -5.13
C ARG A 41 -9.26 9.79 -4.09
N ILE A 42 -8.47 10.19 -3.09
CA ILE A 42 -8.02 9.31 -2.01
C ILE A 42 -9.20 8.69 -1.26
N ARG A 43 -10.25 9.48 -0.94
CA ARG A 43 -11.43 8.96 -0.23
C ARG A 43 -12.19 7.91 -1.03
N VAL A 44 -12.38 8.14 -2.33
CA VAL A 44 -13.09 7.22 -3.22
C VAL A 44 -12.27 5.95 -3.46
N ILE A 45 -10.96 6.06 -3.68
CA ILE A 45 -10.07 4.90 -3.80
C ILE A 45 -10.09 4.09 -2.51
N SER A 46 -9.94 4.73 -1.35
CA SER A 46 -10.01 4.06 -0.05
C SER A 46 -11.36 3.36 0.17
N GLN A 47 -12.46 3.95 -0.31
CA GLN A 47 -13.77 3.32 -0.25
C GLN A 47 -13.86 2.10 -1.17
N LEU A 48 -13.40 2.21 -2.41
CA LEU A 48 -13.38 1.10 -3.35
C LEU A 48 -12.49 -0.03 -2.84
N GLN A 49 -11.31 0.26 -2.28
CA GLN A 49 -10.42 -0.76 -1.72
C GLN A 49 -11.13 -1.54 -0.61
N ARG A 50 -11.88 -0.87 0.27
CA ARG A 50 -12.71 -1.52 1.29
C ARG A 50 -13.85 -2.37 0.73
N GLU A 51 -14.40 -2.01 -0.43
CA GLU A 51 -15.59 -2.67 -0.99
C GLU A 51 -15.24 -3.86 -1.92
N ILE A 52 -14.14 -3.79 -2.65
CA ILE A 52 -13.82 -4.75 -3.73
C ILE A 52 -12.37 -5.26 -3.72
N GLY A 53 -11.54 -4.82 -2.78
CA GLY A 53 -10.14 -5.24 -2.67
C GLY A 53 -9.20 -4.52 -3.64
N ASN A 54 -7.91 -4.43 -3.29
CA ASN A 54 -6.90 -3.66 -4.05
C ASN A 54 -6.72 -4.16 -5.48
N ALA A 55 -6.69 -5.47 -5.67
CA ALA A 55 -6.47 -6.06 -6.99
C ALA A 55 -7.57 -5.64 -7.98
N GLN A 56 -8.82 -5.53 -7.52
CA GLN A 56 -9.93 -5.12 -8.37
C GLN A 56 -9.98 -3.60 -8.56
N VAL A 57 -9.61 -2.81 -7.54
CA VAL A 57 -9.45 -1.36 -7.69
C VAL A 57 -8.34 -1.02 -8.67
N GLN A 58 -7.21 -1.73 -8.60
CA GLN A 58 -6.10 -1.55 -9.52
C GLN A 58 -6.52 -1.80 -10.97
N ARG A 59 -7.23 -2.90 -11.25
CA ARG A 59 -7.81 -3.15 -12.59
C ARG A 59 -8.76 -2.04 -13.05
N LEU A 60 -9.56 -1.48 -12.14
CA LEU A 60 -10.47 -0.37 -12.48
C LEU A 60 -9.72 0.93 -12.78
N LEU A 61 -8.60 1.19 -12.11
CA LEU A 61 -7.75 2.35 -12.34
C LEU A 61 -6.97 2.20 -13.65
N GLU A 62 -6.39 1.03 -13.91
CA GLU A 62 -5.71 0.69 -15.17
C GLU A 62 -6.66 0.80 -16.38
N ALA A 63 -7.91 0.37 -16.22
CA ALA A 63 -8.94 0.53 -17.24
C ALA A 63 -9.38 2.00 -17.44
N ALA A 64 -9.28 2.85 -16.42
CA ALA A 64 -9.68 4.26 -16.48
C ALA A 64 -8.58 5.17 -17.06
N ASP A 65 -7.31 4.84 -16.84
CA ASP A 65 -6.15 5.60 -17.35
C ASP A 65 -5.86 5.33 -18.84
N GLY A 66 -6.71 4.54 -19.52
CA GLY A 66 -6.65 4.30 -20.97
C GLY A 66 -5.43 3.50 -21.44
N GLY A 67 -4.53 3.12 -20.54
CA GLY A 67 -3.36 2.29 -20.81
C GLY A 67 -3.61 0.85 -20.39
N SER A 68 -3.79 -0.05 -21.37
CA SER A 68 -3.72 -1.52 -21.24
C SER A 68 -4.96 -2.30 -20.76
N VAL A 69 -6.06 -2.21 -21.52
CA VAL A 69 -6.92 -3.40 -21.77
C VAL A 69 -7.21 -3.58 -23.27
N ALA A 70 -6.34 -3.05 -24.13
CA ALA A 70 -6.41 -3.23 -25.59
C ALA A 70 -5.36 -4.24 -26.06
N SER A 71 -5.58 -5.53 -25.81
CA SER A 71 -5.03 -6.64 -26.61
C SER A 71 -5.52 -8.02 -26.13
N LEU A 72 -6.82 -8.15 -25.90
CA LEU A 72 -7.50 -9.46 -26.02
C LEU A 72 -8.77 -9.29 -26.88
N GLN A 73 -8.61 -8.66 -28.04
CA GLN A 73 -9.56 -8.84 -29.14
C GLN A 73 -9.04 -9.96 -30.03
N LYS A 74 -9.72 -11.10 -29.94
CA LYS A 74 -9.72 -12.15 -30.95
C LYS A 74 -10.04 -11.50 -32.29
N ALA A 75 -9.06 -11.42 -33.19
CA ALA A 75 -9.28 -10.97 -34.56
C ALA A 75 -10.23 -11.97 -35.26
N PRO A 76 -11.36 -11.53 -35.82
CA PRO A 76 -12.07 -12.29 -36.84
C PRO A 76 -11.37 -12.04 -38.19
N ASP A 77 -10.88 -13.14 -38.77
CA ASP A 77 -10.75 -13.37 -40.20
C ASP A 77 -9.67 -12.61 -41.00
N GLY A 78 -8.64 -13.38 -41.42
CA GLY A 78 -8.24 -13.44 -42.82
C GLY A 78 -7.20 -12.45 -43.33
N GLY A 79 -5.92 -12.70 -43.07
CA GLY A 79 -4.81 -12.12 -43.84
C GLY A 79 -3.45 -12.61 -43.34
N ALA A 80 -2.84 -13.55 -44.05
CA ALA A 80 -1.52 -14.08 -43.70
C ALA A 80 -0.45 -12.97 -43.85
N VAL A 81 0.03 -12.46 -42.72
CA VAL A 81 1.22 -11.61 -42.68
C VAL A 81 2.44 -12.55 -42.70
N ALA A 82 3.23 -12.47 -43.76
CA ALA A 82 4.46 -13.25 -43.89
C ALA A 82 5.42 -12.88 -42.74
N THR A 83 5.69 -13.83 -41.86
CA THR A 83 6.78 -13.75 -40.87
C THR A 83 8.12 -13.71 -41.59
N PRO A 84 8.99 -12.70 -41.34
CA PRO A 84 10.34 -12.72 -41.87
C PRO A 84 11.12 -13.90 -41.26
N THR A 85 11.67 -14.75 -42.11
CA THR A 85 12.56 -15.85 -41.72
C THR A 85 13.83 -15.26 -41.11
N PRO A 86 14.18 -15.57 -39.84
CA PRO A 86 15.43 -15.08 -39.25
C PRO A 86 16.62 -15.66 -40.01
N THR A 87 17.51 -14.79 -40.47
CA THR A 87 18.81 -15.18 -41.02
C THR A 87 19.73 -15.54 -39.85
N ALA A 88 20.35 -16.72 -39.89
CA ALA A 88 21.26 -17.19 -38.86
C ALA A 88 22.59 -16.40 -38.92
N ALA A 89 22.66 -15.27 -38.23
CA ALA A 89 23.89 -14.55 -37.93
C ALA A 89 23.69 -13.65 -36.70
N ASP A 90 23.61 -14.27 -35.52
CA ASP A 90 24.03 -13.72 -34.21
C ASP A 90 23.87 -14.82 -33.14
N ALA A 91 24.60 -15.91 -33.32
CA ALA A 91 24.91 -16.81 -32.20
C ALA A 91 26.09 -16.22 -31.43
N GLY A 92 25.87 -15.09 -30.75
CA GLY A 92 26.90 -14.32 -30.06
C GLY A 92 26.40 -13.78 -28.72
N VAL A 93 26.88 -14.39 -27.63
CA VAL A 93 26.60 -14.05 -26.22
C VAL A 93 25.12 -14.16 -25.82
N LYS A 94 24.78 -15.18 -25.03
CA LYS A 94 23.53 -15.19 -24.26
C LYS A 94 23.58 -13.97 -23.33
N GLN A 95 22.86 -12.90 -23.67
CA GLN A 95 22.74 -11.73 -22.78
C GLN A 95 22.30 -12.22 -21.41
N ASP A 96 23.02 -11.82 -20.37
CA ASP A 96 22.65 -12.13 -19.00
C ASP A 96 21.32 -11.41 -18.71
N PRO A 97 20.21 -12.14 -18.51
CA PRO A 97 18.90 -11.53 -18.29
C PRO A 97 18.86 -10.66 -17.02
N ALA A 98 19.85 -10.78 -16.13
CA ALA A 98 19.96 -10.03 -14.89
C ALA A 98 21.00 -8.89 -14.93
N ALA A 99 21.64 -8.60 -16.08
CA ALA A 99 22.71 -7.61 -16.17
C ALA A 99 22.30 -6.22 -15.63
N ASP A 100 21.14 -5.71 -16.07
CA ASP A 100 20.66 -4.39 -15.66
C ASP A 100 20.26 -4.35 -14.17
N ALA A 101 19.76 -5.47 -13.64
CA ALA A 101 19.40 -5.60 -12.23
C ALA A 101 20.65 -5.69 -11.34
N LYS A 102 21.72 -6.34 -11.81
CA LYS A 102 23.03 -6.36 -11.13
C LYS A 102 23.63 -4.95 -11.07
N ALA A 103 23.64 -4.25 -12.19
CA ALA A 103 24.12 -2.87 -12.25
C ALA A 103 23.33 -1.95 -11.29
N LEU A 104 22.00 -2.12 -11.24
CA LEU A 104 21.14 -1.38 -10.31
C LEU A 104 21.51 -1.63 -8.84
N LEU A 105 21.81 -2.87 -8.44
CA LEU A 105 22.21 -3.22 -7.07
C LEU A 105 23.59 -2.69 -6.66
N GLU A 106 24.45 -2.35 -7.62
CA GLU A 106 25.80 -1.84 -7.37
C GLU A 106 25.85 -0.30 -7.26
N GLU A 107 24.73 0.39 -7.48
CA GLU A 107 24.67 1.86 -7.42
C GLU A 107 24.92 2.38 -6.00
N VAL A 108 25.78 3.40 -5.89
CA VAL A 108 26.04 4.10 -4.63
C VAL A 108 25.10 5.29 -4.51
N LEU A 109 24.19 5.22 -3.54
CA LEU A 109 23.17 6.24 -3.31
C LEU A 109 23.58 7.13 -2.12
N LYS A 110 23.46 8.46 -2.25
CA LYS A 110 23.87 9.40 -1.20
C LYS A 110 22.83 10.46 -0.88
N THR A 111 21.94 10.77 -1.82
CA THR A 111 21.00 11.89 -1.72
C THR A 111 19.58 11.46 -2.06
N ASN A 112 18.59 12.28 -1.69
CA ASN A 112 17.20 12.09 -2.11
C ASN A 112 17.07 11.90 -3.63
N LYS A 113 17.85 12.65 -4.41
CA LYS A 113 17.91 12.52 -5.87
C LYS A 113 18.40 11.14 -6.31
N ASP A 114 19.46 10.63 -5.70
CA ASP A 114 20.03 9.32 -6.07
C ASP A 114 19.03 8.20 -5.78
N TYR A 115 18.43 8.20 -4.59
CA TYR A 115 17.42 7.21 -4.22
C TYR A 115 16.19 7.30 -5.13
N ALA A 116 15.69 8.51 -5.43
CA ALA A 116 14.56 8.68 -6.34
C ALA A 116 14.88 8.16 -7.76
N ALA A 117 16.09 8.45 -8.26
CA ALA A 117 16.55 7.92 -9.54
C ALA A 117 16.64 6.39 -9.54
N TRP A 118 17.15 5.80 -8.45
CA TRP A 118 17.25 4.35 -8.29
C TRP A 118 15.87 3.69 -8.29
N VAL A 119 14.90 4.21 -7.53
CA VAL A 119 13.54 3.66 -7.47
C VAL A 119 12.86 3.74 -8.84
N LEU A 120 13.07 4.83 -9.59
CA LEU A 120 12.55 4.95 -10.95
C LEU A 120 13.22 3.96 -11.92
N LYS A 121 14.52 3.68 -11.80
CA LYS A 121 15.17 2.61 -12.58
C LYS A 121 14.62 1.23 -12.22
N ALA A 122 14.38 0.96 -10.94
CA ALA A 122 13.73 -0.27 -10.50
C ALA A 122 12.31 -0.41 -11.07
N HIS A 123 11.59 0.72 -11.21
CA HIS A 123 10.30 0.78 -11.88
C HIS A 123 10.40 0.49 -13.39
N ASP A 124 11.34 1.13 -14.09
CA ASP A 124 11.58 0.89 -15.53
C ASP A 124 11.95 -0.58 -15.81
N GLN A 125 12.60 -1.24 -14.84
CA GLN A 125 12.92 -2.66 -14.89
C GLN A 125 11.78 -3.59 -14.41
N GLY A 126 10.64 -3.06 -13.96
CA GLY A 126 9.46 -3.84 -13.56
C GLY A 126 9.50 -4.43 -12.15
N PHE A 127 10.45 -4.02 -11.30
CA PHE A 127 10.51 -4.44 -9.89
C PHE A 127 9.65 -3.59 -8.97
N VAL A 128 9.34 -2.36 -9.39
CA VAL A 128 8.48 -1.43 -8.66
C VAL A 128 7.32 -0.99 -9.56
N THR A 129 6.13 -0.90 -9.01
CA THR A 129 4.99 -0.23 -9.63
C THR A 129 4.43 0.81 -8.67
N PHE A 130 3.72 1.80 -9.20
CA PHE A 130 3.10 2.86 -8.40
C PHE A 130 1.58 2.74 -8.41
N SER A 131 0.96 2.93 -7.26
CA SER A 131 -0.49 3.01 -7.16
C SER A 131 -1.00 4.25 -7.90
N SER A 132 -1.89 4.06 -8.86
CA SER A 132 -2.50 5.17 -9.61
C SER A 132 -3.17 6.16 -8.66
N GLY A 133 -3.02 7.45 -8.96
CA GLY A 133 -3.61 8.56 -8.20
C GLY A 133 -2.90 8.93 -6.88
N MET A 134 -1.82 8.25 -6.49
CA MET A 134 -1.09 8.56 -5.25
C MET A 134 0.01 9.62 -5.41
N GLY A 135 0.40 9.97 -6.64
CA GLY A 135 1.35 11.04 -6.95
C GLY A 135 2.83 10.74 -6.62
N THR A 136 3.13 9.53 -6.15
CA THR A 136 4.50 9.14 -5.76
C THR A 136 5.47 9.15 -6.93
N GLU A 137 5.08 8.60 -8.09
CA GLU A 137 5.94 8.59 -9.28
C GLU A 137 6.33 10.01 -9.71
N ASP A 138 5.37 10.95 -9.72
CA ASP A 138 5.63 12.36 -10.04
C ASP A 138 6.56 13.04 -9.03
N GLN A 139 6.44 12.69 -7.74
CA GLN A 139 7.33 13.18 -6.70
C GLN A 139 8.76 12.66 -6.91
N LEU A 140 8.92 11.38 -7.24
CA LEU A 140 10.21 10.77 -7.55
C LEU A 140 10.85 11.40 -8.79
N LYS A 141 10.06 11.62 -9.86
CA LYS A 141 10.52 12.30 -11.08
C LYS A 141 11.05 13.70 -10.77
N LYS A 142 10.31 14.48 -9.97
CA LYS A 142 10.75 15.81 -9.51
C LYS A 142 12.08 15.74 -8.76
N LEU A 143 12.21 14.84 -7.78
CA LEU A 143 13.45 14.69 -7.02
C LEU A 143 14.64 14.28 -7.90
N LYS A 144 14.43 13.30 -8.79
CA LYS A 144 15.43 12.87 -9.80
C LYS A 144 15.90 14.06 -10.66
N ASP A 145 14.98 14.91 -11.07
CA ASP A 145 15.27 16.08 -11.92
C ASP A 145 15.87 17.26 -11.13
N GLY A 146 16.07 17.13 -9.81
CA GLY A 146 16.60 18.19 -8.96
C GLY A 146 15.55 19.24 -8.54
N THR A 147 14.26 18.91 -8.65
CA THR A 147 13.15 19.75 -8.21
C THR A 147 12.68 19.35 -6.81
N LYS A 148 12.42 20.35 -5.96
CA LYS A 148 11.90 20.15 -4.59
C LYS A 148 10.46 19.63 -4.59
N ILE A 149 10.11 18.86 -3.56
CA ILE A 149 8.73 18.51 -3.22
C ILE A 149 8.41 19.07 -1.84
N GLY A 150 7.56 20.11 -1.78
CA GLY A 150 7.37 20.86 -0.53
C GLY A 150 8.70 21.41 0.00
N SER A 151 9.08 21.03 1.22
CA SER A 151 10.35 21.41 1.86
C SER A 151 11.52 20.47 1.55
N VAL A 152 11.28 19.34 0.88
CA VAL A 152 12.30 18.31 0.64
C VAL A 152 13.26 18.77 -0.45
N ASP A 153 14.55 18.79 -0.13
CA ASP A 153 15.60 19.12 -1.08
C ASP A 153 16.18 17.84 -1.72
N PRO A 154 16.22 17.73 -3.06
CA PRO A 154 16.79 16.57 -3.74
C PRO A 154 18.30 16.37 -3.47
N GLY A 155 19.04 17.43 -3.12
CA GLY A 155 20.47 17.35 -2.83
C GLY A 155 20.83 16.98 -1.39
N GLN A 156 19.84 16.85 -0.49
CA GLN A 156 20.09 16.48 0.91
C GLN A 156 20.60 15.05 1.04
N SER A 157 21.62 14.87 1.88
CA SER A 157 22.16 13.57 2.27
C SER A 157 21.46 12.93 3.45
N ASP A 158 20.66 13.70 4.19
CA ASP A 158 19.66 13.18 5.12
C ASP A 158 18.48 12.73 4.27
N VAL A 159 18.51 11.46 3.88
CA VAL A 159 17.57 10.91 2.91
C VAL A 159 16.21 10.75 3.58
N LEU A 160 15.14 11.02 2.83
CA LEU A 160 13.79 10.74 3.28
C LEU A 160 13.66 9.26 3.64
N GLY A 161 13.21 8.97 4.86
CA GLY A 161 12.99 7.59 5.30
C GLY A 161 12.07 6.81 4.35
N SER A 162 11.12 7.46 3.69
CA SER A 162 10.28 6.82 2.68
C SER A 162 11.07 6.31 1.46
N LEU A 163 12.10 7.03 1.03
CA LEU A 163 12.97 6.63 -0.08
C LEU A 163 13.91 5.49 0.32
N GLU A 164 14.43 5.53 1.55
CA GLU A 164 15.23 4.43 2.11
C GLU A 164 14.41 3.15 2.19
N ILE A 165 13.18 3.23 2.72
CA ILE A 165 12.28 2.08 2.81
C ILE A 165 11.95 1.53 1.42
N MET A 166 11.60 2.38 0.43
CA MET A 166 11.35 1.92 -0.95
C MET A 166 12.56 1.18 -1.54
N HIS A 167 13.77 1.67 -1.29
CA HIS A 167 14.98 1.02 -1.72
C HIS A 167 15.17 -0.35 -1.02
N GLU A 168 14.99 -0.41 0.30
CA GLU A 168 15.14 -1.65 1.09
C GLU A 168 14.16 -2.75 0.66
N ILE A 169 12.88 -2.42 0.54
CA ILE A 169 11.85 -3.40 0.17
C ILE A 169 11.96 -3.86 -1.29
N ALA A 170 12.67 -3.12 -2.15
CA ALA A 170 12.91 -3.50 -3.54
C ALA A 170 14.25 -4.23 -3.73
N LYS A 171 15.33 -3.81 -3.05
CA LYS A 171 16.67 -4.38 -3.25
C LYS A 171 16.74 -5.87 -2.89
N GLY A 172 16.07 -6.29 -1.81
CA GLY A 172 16.07 -7.69 -1.36
C GLY A 172 15.46 -8.63 -2.40
N PRO A 173 14.23 -8.36 -2.89
CA PRO A 173 13.63 -9.12 -3.99
C PRO A 173 14.44 -9.09 -5.28
N ILE A 174 15.00 -7.94 -5.67
CA ILE A 174 15.87 -7.82 -6.85
C ILE A 174 17.08 -8.76 -6.69
N GLY A 175 17.76 -8.74 -5.54
CA GLY A 175 18.90 -9.61 -5.26
C GLY A 175 18.55 -11.11 -5.35
N ARG A 176 17.40 -11.51 -4.80
CA ARG A 176 16.93 -12.91 -4.94
C ARG A 176 16.65 -13.30 -6.38
N TRP A 177 16.06 -12.39 -7.17
CA TRP A 177 15.79 -12.64 -8.57
C TRP A 177 17.08 -12.70 -9.41
N VAL A 178 18.05 -11.81 -9.14
CA VAL A 178 19.38 -11.85 -9.77
C VAL A 178 20.08 -13.20 -9.54
N ALA A 179 19.92 -13.80 -8.36
CA ALA A 179 20.47 -15.12 -8.06
C ALA A 179 19.75 -16.28 -8.80
N LYS A 180 18.51 -16.07 -9.26
CA LYS A 180 17.71 -17.05 -10.01
C LYS A 180 16.80 -16.35 -11.03
N PRO A 181 17.36 -15.86 -12.16
CA PRO A 181 16.65 -14.95 -13.07
C PRO A 181 15.61 -15.65 -13.95
N ASP A 182 15.59 -16.99 -13.96
CA ASP A 182 14.61 -17.78 -14.70
C ASP A 182 13.21 -17.79 -14.02
N GLY A 183 13.08 -17.19 -12.84
CA GLY A 183 11.83 -17.08 -12.09
C GLY A 183 11.01 -15.85 -12.45
N ALA A 184 9.75 -15.82 -11.99
CA ALA A 184 8.91 -14.63 -12.08
C ALA A 184 9.58 -13.44 -11.39
N LYS A 185 9.55 -12.28 -12.04
CA LYS A 185 10.11 -11.05 -11.49
C LYS A 185 9.27 -10.62 -10.27
N PRO A 186 9.90 -10.37 -9.11
CA PRO A 186 9.17 -9.82 -7.97
C PRO A 186 8.80 -8.37 -8.28
N THR A 187 7.58 -7.98 -7.93
CA THR A 187 7.11 -6.61 -8.11
C THR A 187 6.44 -6.12 -6.84
N ILE A 188 6.86 -4.95 -6.35
CA ILE A 188 6.22 -4.28 -5.22
C ILE A 188 5.45 -3.05 -5.69
N THR A 189 4.21 -2.91 -5.23
CA THR A 189 3.38 -1.73 -5.52
C THR A 189 3.52 -0.70 -4.41
N VAL A 190 4.16 0.42 -4.73
CA VAL A 190 4.33 1.55 -3.82
C VAL A 190 3.13 2.49 -3.93
N GLY A 191 2.56 2.81 -2.78
CA GLY A 191 1.46 3.74 -2.58
C GLY A 191 1.96 5.17 -2.37
N SER A 192 1.46 5.85 -1.34
CA SER A 192 1.77 7.27 -1.13
C SER A 192 3.08 7.49 -0.37
N MET A 193 3.78 8.59 -0.67
CA MET A 193 5.05 8.96 -0.04
C MET A 193 4.92 10.27 0.77
N VAL A 194 5.01 11.43 0.12
CA VAL A 194 4.86 12.73 0.77
C VAL A 194 3.43 13.24 0.60
N ARG A 195 2.79 13.62 1.72
CA ARG A 195 1.45 14.22 1.75
C ARG A 195 1.49 15.61 2.37
N THR A 196 0.63 16.51 1.95
CA THR A 196 0.50 17.86 2.54
C THR A 196 -0.64 17.92 3.57
N GLY A 197 -0.49 18.79 4.59
CA GLY A 197 -1.51 19.06 5.61
C GLY A 197 -1.11 18.66 7.03
N GLU A 198 -1.72 19.29 8.03
CA GLU A 198 -1.40 19.10 9.45
C GLU A 198 -1.67 17.67 9.96
N SER A 199 -2.61 16.97 9.33
CA SER A 199 -2.97 15.58 9.66
C SER A 199 -2.17 14.54 8.86
N ALA A 200 -1.17 14.94 8.08
CA ALA A 200 -0.43 14.04 7.19
C ALA A 200 0.50 13.06 7.93
N GLY A 201 0.69 13.22 9.25
CA GLY A 201 1.44 12.28 10.07
C GLY A 201 2.86 12.03 9.54
N PRO A 202 3.36 10.78 9.60
CA PRO A 202 4.66 10.40 9.03
C PRO A 202 4.82 10.71 7.53
N HIS A 203 3.76 10.63 6.72
CA HIS A 203 3.79 11.04 5.31
C HIS A 203 4.02 12.55 5.13
N GLY A 204 3.59 13.37 6.10
CA GLY A 204 3.85 14.82 6.10
C GLY A 204 5.34 15.17 6.15
N LYS A 205 6.15 14.25 6.67
CA LYS A 205 7.61 14.39 6.80
C LYS A 205 8.38 13.61 5.72
N GLY A 206 7.69 12.90 4.83
CA GLY A 206 8.33 11.94 3.92
C GLY A 206 9.04 10.80 4.66
N ALA A 207 8.60 10.48 5.87
CA ALA A 207 9.17 9.38 6.64
C ALA A 207 8.50 8.03 6.31
N ALA A 208 7.36 8.06 5.60
CA ALA A 208 6.50 6.90 5.42
C ALA A 208 6.13 6.60 3.98
N ILE A 209 5.84 5.33 3.74
CA ILE A 209 5.18 4.84 2.55
C ILE A 209 3.99 3.97 2.91
N ASP A 210 3.02 3.95 1.99
CA ASP A 210 2.07 2.84 1.94
C ASP A 210 2.60 1.84 0.91
N VAL A 211 2.58 0.56 1.24
CA VAL A 211 2.74 -0.53 0.30
C VAL A 211 1.35 -1.05 -0.01
N ASN A 212 0.97 -1.02 -1.28
CA ASN A 212 -0.33 -1.43 -1.80
C ASN A 212 -0.20 -2.71 -2.66
N GLN A 213 0.87 -3.47 -2.46
CA GLN A 213 1.11 -4.70 -3.19
C GLN A 213 0.05 -5.74 -2.82
N GLY A 214 -0.72 -6.17 -3.82
CA GLY A 214 -1.73 -7.20 -3.63
C GLY A 214 -2.94 -6.75 -2.83
N ASP A 215 -3.90 -7.66 -2.71
CA ASP A 215 -4.96 -7.55 -1.73
C ASP A 215 -4.34 -7.99 -0.40
N PHE A 216 -4.05 -7.07 0.52
CA PHE A 216 -3.74 -7.44 1.91
C PHE A 216 -5.01 -7.96 2.60
N ASP A 217 -5.73 -8.85 1.91
CA ASP A 217 -7.05 -9.43 2.15
C ASP A 217 -7.15 -10.18 3.48
N GLY A 218 -6.00 -10.40 4.10
CA GLY A 218 -5.88 -10.82 5.46
C GLY A 218 -4.73 -11.77 5.72
N ASN A 219 -4.02 -12.25 4.70
CA ASN A 219 -2.89 -13.14 4.91
C ASN A 219 -1.64 -12.36 5.35
N ALA A 220 -0.99 -12.82 6.43
CA ALA A 220 0.24 -12.21 6.94
C ALA A 220 1.50 -12.49 6.09
N ASN A 221 1.49 -13.46 5.17
CA ASN A 221 2.68 -13.91 4.43
C ASN A 221 3.31 -12.82 3.55
N ASP A 222 2.50 -12.01 2.89
CA ASP A 222 3.01 -10.93 2.03
C ASP A 222 3.70 -9.86 2.88
N VAL A 223 3.11 -9.52 4.03
CA VAL A 223 3.71 -8.62 5.01
C VAL A 223 5.01 -9.22 5.56
N ILE A 224 5.02 -10.49 5.95
CA ILE A 224 6.22 -11.18 6.45
C ILE A 224 7.36 -11.13 5.43
N THR A 225 7.04 -11.29 4.14
CA THR A 225 8.01 -11.20 3.05
C THR A 225 8.60 -9.80 2.97
N VAL A 226 7.76 -8.76 2.90
CA VAL A 226 8.21 -7.36 2.86
C VAL A 226 9.05 -7.00 4.09
N LEU A 227 8.62 -7.40 5.30
CA LEU A 227 9.36 -7.17 6.54
C LEU A 227 10.67 -7.96 6.62
N GLY A 228 10.79 -9.05 5.86
CA GLY A 228 12.02 -9.82 5.74
C GLY A 228 13.10 -9.15 4.90
N ASP A 229 12.72 -8.16 4.09
CA ASP A 229 13.60 -7.41 3.19
C ASP A 229 14.11 -6.08 3.78
N LEU A 230 13.49 -5.62 4.87
CA LEU A 230 13.94 -4.44 5.60
C LEU A 230 15.27 -4.70 6.27
N ASP A 231 16.13 -3.69 6.25
CA ASP A 231 17.39 -3.73 7.00
C ASP A 231 17.13 -3.62 8.51
N LYS A 232 18.20 -3.71 9.29
CA LYS A 232 18.14 -3.35 10.70
C LYS A 232 17.89 -1.84 10.81
N GLY A 233 16.84 -1.46 11.53
CA GLY A 233 16.45 -0.06 11.66
C GLY A 233 15.38 0.20 12.70
N SER A 234 14.85 1.41 12.70
CA SER A 234 13.79 1.88 13.58
C SER A 234 12.56 2.16 12.72
N TYR A 235 11.49 1.37 12.92
CA TYR A 235 10.33 1.37 12.03
C TYR A 235 9.02 1.49 12.79
N GLY A 236 8.11 2.30 12.25
CA GLY A 236 6.67 2.18 12.49
C GLY A 236 6.05 1.26 11.44
N ILE A 237 5.26 0.29 11.90
CA ILE A 237 4.61 -0.71 11.06
C ILE A 237 3.11 -0.64 11.34
N GLY A 238 2.37 -0.03 10.41
CA GLY A 238 0.91 -0.03 10.42
C GLY A 238 0.39 -1.24 9.65
N LEU A 239 -0.31 -2.13 10.35
CA LEU A 239 -0.88 -3.35 9.76
C LEU A 239 -2.38 -3.20 9.55
N PRO A 240 -2.96 -3.81 8.49
CA PRO A 240 -4.40 -3.71 8.23
C PRO A 240 -5.27 -4.08 9.43
N PHE A 241 -6.36 -3.35 9.69
CA PHE A 241 -7.35 -3.71 10.73
C PHE A 241 -8.30 -4.83 10.27
N GLN A 242 -7.75 -5.89 9.69
CA GLN A 242 -8.52 -7.00 9.14
C GLN A 242 -7.70 -8.29 9.13
N GLY A 243 -8.33 -9.38 8.69
CA GLY A 243 -7.60 -10.62 8.41
C GLY A 243 -6.85 -11.19 9.61
N ASP A 244 -5.62 -11.64 9.38
CA ASP A 244 -4.73 -12.28 10.35
C ASP A 244 -3.92 -11.29 11.20
N PHE A 245 -4.20 -9.99 11.09
CA PHE A 245 -3.46 -8.96 11.80
C PHE A 245 -4.10 -8.66 13.15
N PHE A 246 -5.28 -8.03 13.16
CA PHE A 246 -5.95 -7.61 14.39
C PHE A 246 -7.38 -8.16 14.51
N PRO A 247 -7.85 -8.40 15.74
CA PRO A 247 -9.24 -8.78 16.01
C PRO A 247 -10.20 -7.61 15.70
N ALA A 248 -11.09 -7.80 14.72
CA ALA A 248 -12.05 -6.79 14.29
C ALA A 248 -13.00 -6.34 15.41
N ASP A 249 -13.34 -7.27 16.31
CA ASP A 249 -14.15 -7.05 17.52
C ASP A 249 -13.42 -6.25 18.61
N LYS A 250 -12.13 -5.95 18.44
CA LYS A 250 -11.40 -5.02 19.31
C LYS A 250 -11.37 -3.60 18.77
N ASN A 251 -11.94 -3.29 17.61
CA ASN A 251 -12.01 -1.91 17.13
C ASN A 251 -12.83 -1.05 18.10
N ILE A 252 -12.22 -0.03 18.70
CA ILE A 252 -12.87 0.83 19.68
C ILE A 252 -14.15 1.45 19.15
N ALA A 253 -14.16 1.90 17.89
CA ALA A 253 -15.35 2.51 17.29
C ALA A 253 -16.53 1.52 17.16
N THR A 254 -16.22 0.24 16.90
CA THR A 254 -17.25 -0.82 16.84
C THR A 254 -17.78 -1.11 18.24
N LEU A 255 -16.89 -1.27 19.22
CA LEU A 255 -17.24 -1.51 20.62
C LEU A 255 -18.09 -0.38 21.20
N GLU A 256 -17.71 0.88 20.97
CA GLU A 256 -18.46 2.06 21.39
C GLU A 256 -19.87 2.09 20.78
N ALA A 257 -19.98 1.78 19.48
CA ALA A 257 -21.26 1.75 18.78
C ALA A 257 -22.17 0.63 19.30
N ASP A 258 -21.61 -0.52 19.68
CA ASP A 258 -22.37 -1.64 20.24
C ASP A 258 -22.77 -1.40 21.69
N GLU A 259 -21.86 -0.84 22.50
CA GLU A 259 -22.10 -0.53 23.91
C GLU A 259 -23.15 0.58 24.07
N ALA A 260 -23.15 1.58 23.19
CA ALA A 260 -24.12 2.66 23.17
C ALA A 260 -25.57 2.21 22.88
N LYS A 261 -25.78 0.99 22.35
CA LYS A 261 -27.12 0.42 22.12
C LYS A 261 -27.75 -0.14 23.41
N LYS A 262 -26.96 -0.32 24.47
CA LYS A 262 -27.43 -0.90 25.73
C LYS A 262 -28.21 0.14 26.56
N PRO A 263 -29.21 -0.28 27.36
CA PRO A 263 -29.94 0.63 28.26
C PRO A 263 -29.03 1.35 29.27
N ALA A 264 -27.93 0.72 29.66
CA ALA A 264 -26.88 1.28 30.50
C ALA A 264 -25.52 0.89 29.90
N PRO A 265 -24.90 1.76 29.07
CA PRO A 265 -23.58 1.51 28.51
C PRO A 265 -22.52 1.35 29.61
N GLY A 266 -21.74 0.29 29.54
CA GLY A 266 -20.62 0.02 30.44
C GLY A 266 -19.31 0.64 29.98
N GLU A 267 -18.24 0.37 30.74
CA GLU A 267 -16.88 0.68 30.34
C GLU A 267 -16.38 -0.34 29.31
N ILE A 268 -15.65 0.15 28.31
CA ILE A 268 -14.92 -0.66 27.34
C ILE A 268 -13.44 -0.67 27.75
N SER A 269 -12.77 -1.82 27.63
CA SER A 269 -11.33 -1.95 27.93
C SER A 269 -10.65 -2.90 26.94
N GLY A 270 -9.34 -2.76 26.77
CA GLY A 270 -8.53 -3.54 25.85
C GLY A 270 -8.86 -3.30 24.38
N ALA A 271 -9.44 -2.14 24.05
CA ALA A 271 -9.83 -1.81 22.68
C ALA A 271 -8.63 -1.29 21.87
N LEU A 272 -8.62 -1.55 20.57
CA LEU A 272 -7.63 -1.06 19.63
C LEU A 272 -8.17 0.17 18.90
N LYS A 273 -7.29 1.15 18.70
CA LYS A 273 -7.55 2.36 17.93
C LYS A 273 -6.55 2.46 16.77
N LYS A 274 -7.05 2.76 15.57
CA LYS A 274 -6.21 2.93 14.38
C LYS A 274 -5.16 4.04 14.60
N PHE A 275 -4.00 3.87 13.97
CA PHE A 275 -2.83 4.76 14.01
C PHE A 275 -2.18 4.91 15.39
N THR A 276 -2.50 4.02 16.33
CA THR A 276 -1.96 4.07 17.70
C THR A 276 -1.46 2.71 18.14
N GLN A 277 -0.37 2.70 18.92
CA GLN A 277 0.24 1.46 19.39
C GLN A 277 -0.40 0.90 20.68
N HIS A 278 -1.29 1.67 21.33
CA HIS A 278 -1.79 1.35 22.66
C HIS A 278 -3.17 0.69 22.60
N THR A 279 -3.52 -0.04 23.65
CA THR A 279 -4.92 -0.35 23.94
C THR A 279 -5.57 0.79 24.71
N TYR A 280 -6.88 0.92 24.54
CA TYR A 280 -7.69 2.00 25.08
C TYR A 280 -8.86 1.46 25.90
N LYS A 281 -9.22 2.25 26.89
CA LYS A 281 -10.48 2.14 27.60
C LYS A 281 -11.37 3.32 27.23
N ALA A 282 -12.67 3.08 27.16
CA ALA A 282 -13.66 4.10 26.86
C ALA A 282 -14.76 4.09 27.92
N THR A 283 -15.04 5.26 28.47
CA THR A 283 -16.11 5.46 29.46
C THR A 283 -17.21 6.34 28.84
N TYR A 284 -18.46 5.88 28.93
CA TYR A 284 -19.61 6.62 28.39
C TYR A 284 -20.15 7.62 29.40
N ASP A 285 -20.27 8.88 29.00
CA ASP A 285 -21.01 9.88 29.76
C ASP A 285 -22.46 9.96 29.27
N ALA A 286 -23.39 9.44 30.08
CA ALA A 286 -24.82 9.43 29.76
C ALA A 286 -25.44 10.84 29.66
N LYS A 287 -24.84 11.88 30.28
CA LYS A 287 -25.35 13.25 30.22
C LYS A 287 -25.01 13.90 28.88
N THR A 288 -23.75 13.79 28.46
CA THR A 288 -23.25 14.40 27.23
C THR A 288 -23.40 13.48 26.01
N LYS A 289 -23.73 12.20 26.23
CA LYS A 289 -23.81 11.14 25.22
C LYS A 289 -22.50 10.97 24.44
N ALA A 290 -21.37 11.14 25.13
CA ALA A 290 -20.04 11.09 24.55
C ALA A 290 -19.17 10.03 25.22
N TRP A 291 -18.23 9.48 24.46
CA TRP A 291 -17.18 8.61 24.96
C TRP A 291 -15.96 9.41 25.36
N THR A 292 -15.36 9.07 26.50
CA THR A 292 -14.03 9.53 26.88
C THR A 292 -13.07 8.36 26.78
N GLU A 293 -12.11 8.46 25.87
CA GLU A 293 -11.10 7.44 25.64
C GLU A 293 -9.80 7.77 26.38
N THR A 294 -9.19 6.77 27.03
CA THR A 294 -7.87 6.90 27.65
C THR A 294 -7.05 5.64 27.40
N ILE A 295 -5.72 5.75 27.49
CA ILE A 295 -4.84 4.58 27.37
C ILE A 295 -5.12 3.63 28.54
N ASP A 296 -5.33 2.36 28.23
CA ASP A 296 -5.75 1.33 29.19
C ASP A 296 -4.57 0.72 29.97
N GLY A 297 -3.32 0.92 29.50
CA GLY A 297 -2.12 0.35 30.12
C GLY A 297 -2.01 -1.18 30.07
N ALA A 298 -3.06 -1.88 29.62
CA ALA A 298 -3.17 -3.33 29.51
C ALA A 298 -2.29 -3.97 28.41
N GLY A 299 -1.55 -3.16 27.64
CA GLY A 299 -0.65 -3.62 26.60
C GLY A 299 -0.63 -2.70 25.37
N GLY A 300 -0.05 -3.20 24.28
CA GLY A 300 -0.03 -2.54 22.99
C GLY A 300 -0.59 -3.42 21.89
N ALA A 301 -0.82 -2.83 20.71
CA ALA A 301 -1.36 -3.51 19.55
C ALA A 301 -0.56 -4.77 19.19
N SER A 302 0.75 -4.76 19.37
CA SER A 302 1.62 -5.93 19.17
C SER A 302 1.19 -7.18 19.95
N ALA A 303 0.62 -7.02 21.14
CA ALA A 303 0.14 -8.14 21.96
C ALA A 303 -1.16 -8.76 21.43
N LEU A 304 -1.93 -7.99 20.65
CA LEU A 304 -3.21 -8.40 20.07
C LEU A 304 -3.08 -8.87 18.62
N LEU A 305 -1.85 -9.03 18.10
CA LEU A 305 -1.64 -9.63 16.79
C LEU A 305 -2.15 -11.07 16.75
N LYS A 306 -2.86 -11.45 15.69
CA LYS A 306 -3.40 -12.81 15.54
C LYS A 306 -2.36 -13.79 14.98
N SER A 307 -1.66 -13.41 13.91
CA SER A 307 -0.69 -14.27 13.22
C SER A 307 0.56 -14.55 14.07
N ASP A 308 0.79 -15.81 14.41
CA ASP A 308 1.98 -16.24 15.14
C ASP A 308 3.25 -16.17 14.29
N ASP A 309 3.16 -16.43 12.99
CA ASP A 309 4.32 -16.32 12.10
C ASP A 309 4.75 -14.87 11.92
N LEU A 310 3.81 -13.93 11.88
CA LEU A 310 4.13 -12.50 11.91
C LEU A 310 4.82 -12.12 13.23
N LYS A 311 4.32 -12.60 14.38
CA LYS A 311 4.99 -12.37 15.67
C LYS A 311 6.42 -12.91 15.68
N LYS A 312 6.66 -14.09 15.11
CA LYS A 312 8.01 -14.68 14.99
C LYS A 312 8.91 -13.80 14.12
N GLN A 313 8.42 -13.32 12.97
CA GLN A 313 9.17 -12.43 12.10
C GLN A 313 9.52 -11.11 12.80
N LEU A 314 8.55 -10.47 13.46
CA LEU A 314 8.79 -9.25 14.23
C LEU A 314 9.77 -9.47 15.39
N LYS A 315 9.70 -10.63 16.06
CA LYS A 315 10.67 -11.01 17.09
C LYS A 315 12.07 -11.17 16.49
N LYS A 316 12.21 -11.87 15.36
CA LYS A 316 13.49 -12.04 14.65
C LYS A 316 14.12 -10.68 14.30
N MET A 317 13.34 -9.72 13.82
CA MET A 317 13.81 -8.36 13.55
C MET A 317 14.28 -7.65 14.83
N ARG A 318 13.53 -7.76 15.94
CA ARG A 318 13.96 -7.20 17.25
C ARG A 318 15.23 -7.86 17.77
N ASP A 319 15.34 -9.18 17.65
CA ASP A 319 16.53 -9.94 18.06
C ASP A 319 17.75 -9.55 17.20
N ALA A 320 17.54 -9.18 15.94
CA ALA A 320 18.57 -8.62 15.06
C ALA A 320 18.90 -7.14 15.38
N GLY A 321 18.14 -6.51 16.29
CA GLY A 321 18.38 -5.17 16.81
C GLY A 321 17.53 -4.06 16.21
N SER A 322 16.45 -4.39 15.49
CA SER A 322 15.49 -3.39 15.02
C SER A 322 14.56 -2.91 16.15
N THR A 323 14.19 -1.63 16.12
CA THR A 323 13.16 -1.07 17.01
C THR A 323 11.86 -0.96 16.24
N LEU A 324 10.77 -1.54 16.76
CA LEU A 324 9.52 -1.68 16.03
C LEU A 324 8.33 -1.13 16.81
N MET A 325 7.67 -0.10 16.27
CA MET A 325 6.38 0.38 16.73
C MET A 325 5.28 -0.25 15.87
N ILE A 326 4.45 -1.13 16.47
CA ILE A 326 3.37 -1.80 15.74
C ILE A 326 2.04 -1.15 16.07
N PHE A 327 1.25 -0.84 15.05
CA PHE A 327 -0.08 -0.26 15.24
C PHE A 327 -1.09 -0.76 14.21
N PRO A 328 -2.39 -0.69 14.52
CA PRO A 328 -3.44 -0.96 13.55
C PRO A 328 -3.64 0.21 12.59
N ASP A 329 -3.73 -0.05 11.30
CA ASP A 329 -3.92 0.95 10.24
C ASP A 329 -5.29 0.77 9.56
N ASN A 330 -5.54 1.50 8.47
CA ASN A 330 -6.63 1.20 7.56
C ASN A 330 -6.40 -0.15 6.88
N ASP A 331 -7.50 -0.68 6.42
CA ASP A 331 -7.56 -1.96 5.74
C ASP A 331 -6.78 -1.91 4.42
N ASN A 332 -6.42 -3.08 3.90
CA ASN A 332 -5.85 -3.27 2.56
C ASN A 332 -4.52 -2.55 2.25
N HIS A 333 -3.71 -2.12 3.22
CA HIS A 333 -2.36 -1.64 2.92
C HIS A 333 -1.42 -1.89 4.09
N LEU A 334 -0.13 -1.96 3.79
CA LEU A 334 0.93 -1.98 4.79
C LEU A 334 1.54 -0.58 4.87
N HIS A 335 1.51 0.05 6.04
CA HIS A 335 2.20 1.30 6.29
C HIS A 335 3.58 1.03 6.87
N LEU A 336 4.61 1.65 6.31
CA LEU A 336 5.98 1.58 6.82
C LEU A 336 6.50 3.01 6.98
N ASP A 337 6.99 3.33 8.17
CA ASP A 337 7.62 4.62 8.45
C ASP A 337 8.97 4.47 9.16
N SER A 338 9.92 5.35 8.86
CA SER A 338 11.21 5.46 9.55
C SER A 338 11.06 6.31 10.82
N ARG A 339 11.67 5.85 11.92
CA ARG A 339 11.46 6.36 13.29
C ARG A 339 12.70 6.94 13.95
#